data_AF-A0A961R6K6-F1
#
_entry.id   AF-A0A961R6K6-F1
#
_cell.length_a   1.000
_cell.length_b   1.000
_cell.length_c   1.000
_cell.angle_alpha   90.00
_cell.angle_beta   90.00
_cell.angle_gamma   90.00
#
_symmetry.space_group_name_H-M   'P 1'
#
loop_
_entity.id
_entity.type
_entity.pdbx_description
1 polymer ?
#
loop_
_entity_poly.entity_id
_entity_poly.type
_entity_poly.pdbx_seq_one_letter_code
_entity_poly.pdbx_strand_id
1 'polypeptide(L)' 'QADETGYRTTVPGLYAAGDARRGQSLVVWAIREGRQAARAIDLDLMGKTILPS' A
#
# COMPACT_ATOMS: atom_id res chain seq x y z
N GLN A 1 -7.79 9.07 -5.47
CA GLN A 1 -7.06 8.98 -4.19
C GLN A 1 -7.07 7.50 -3.78
N ALA A 2 -5.98 6.96 -3.23
CA ALA A 2 -5.91 5.53 -2.88
C ALA A 2 -6.61 5.26 -1.54
N ASP A 3 -7.29 4.12 -1.41
CA ASP A 3 -7.98 3.71 -0.18
C ASP A 3 -7.00 3.63 1.01
N GLU A 4 -7.48 4.01 2.20
CA GLU A 4 -6.69 4.04 3.44
C GLU A 4 -6.25 2.66 3.93
N THR A 5 -6.99 1.61 3.54
CA THR A 5 -6.72 0.23 4.00
C THR A 5 -6.05 -0.64 2.94
N GLY A 6 -6.40 -0.47 1.66
CA GLY A 6 -5.90 -1.31 0.57
C GLY A 6 -4.77 -0.72 -0.27
N TYR A 7 -4.42 0.57 -0.10
CA TYR A 7 -3.43 1.28 -0.93
C TYR A 7 -3.74 1.27 -2.44
N ARG A 8 -4.95 0.83 -2.81
CA ARG A 8 -5.40 0.64 -4.18
C ARG A 8 -5.89 1.96 -4.73
N THR A 9 -5.45 2.30 -5.93
CA THR A 9 -5.94 3.48 -6.64
C THR A 9 -7.26 3.15 -7.33
N THR A 10 -7.83 4.15 -8.01
CA THR A 10 -9.02 3.96 -8.86
C THR A 10 -8.74 3.09 -10.08
N VAL A 11 -7.47 2.86 -10.42
CA VAL A 11 -7.07 2.00 -11.53
C VAL A 11 -6.78 0.58 -10.98
N PRO A 12 -7.46 -0.46 -11.48
CA PRO A 12 -7.22 -1.84 -11.07
C PRO A 12 -5.75 -2.25 -11.26
N GLY A 13 -5.17 -2.93 -10.28
CA GLY A 13 -3.76 -3.34 -10.29
C GLY A 13 -2.75 -2.22 -10.00
N LEU A 14 -3.18 -0.97 -9.84
CA LEU A 14 -2.30 0.15 -9.50
C LEU A 14 -2.45 0.54 -8.02
N TYR A 15 -1.32 0.63 -7.34
CA TYR A 15 -1.22 0.90 -5.91
C TYR A 15 -0.31 2.10 -5.64
N ALA A 16 -0.60 2.85 -4.57
CA ALA A 16 0.19 4.01 -4.17
C ALA A 16 0.40 4.03 -2.65
N ALA A 17 1.61 4.38 -2.21
CA ALA A 17 2.00 4.45 -0.80
C ALA A 17 3.03 5.56 -0.57
N GLY A 18 3.22 5.96 0.69
CA GLY A 18 4.18 6.99 1.07
C GLY A 18 3.79 8.37 0.53
N ASP A 19 4.78 9.17 0.18
CA ASP A 19 4.59 10.57 -0.19
C ASP A 19 3.72 10.77 -1.44
N ALA A 20 3.69 9.78 -2.34
CA ALA A 20 2.82 9.79 -3.52
C ALA A 20 1.32 9.74 -3.17
N ARG A 21 0.98 9.24 -1.97
CA ARG A 21 -0.39 9.11 -1.47
C ARG A 21 -0.73 10.12 -0.38
N ARG A 22 0.18 10.29 0.59
CA ARG A 22 -0.02 11.14 1.78
C ARG A 22 0.44 12.59 1.57
N GLY A 23 1.32 12.86 0.62
CA GLY A 23 2.10 14.10 0.56
C GLY A 23 3.36 14.02 1.42
N GLN A 24 4.12 15.11 1.52
CA GLN A 24 5.43 15.13 2.21
C GLN A 24 5.35 14.52 3.61
N SER A 25 6.17 13.51 3.88
CA SER A 25 6.18 12.78 5.15
C SER A 25 7.59 12.36 5.56
N LEU A 26 7.69 11.68 6.71
CA LEU A 26 8.96 11.13 7.18
C LEU A 26 9.27 9.82 6.45
N VAL A 27 10.56 9.53 6.25
CA VAL A 27 11.03 8.27 5.62
C VAL A 27 10.47 7.02 6.32
N VAL A 28 10.33 7.04 7.64
CA VAL A 28 9.77 5.92 8.41
C VAL A 28 8.31 5.65 8.06
N TRP A 29 7.54 6.69 7.71
CA TRP A 29 6.16 6.52 7.26
C TRP A 29 6.10 5.90 5.87
N ALA A 30 6.97 6.34 4.95
CA ALA A 30 7.07 5.73 3.63
C ALA A 30 7.43 4.23 3.72
N ILE A 31 8.35 3.86 4.62
CA ILE A 31 8.70 2.45 4.87
C ILE A 31 7.51 1.67 5.42
N ARG A 32 6.82 2.21 6.43
CA ARG A 32 5.65 1.56 7.04
C ARG A 32 4.55 1.33 6.01
N GLU A 33 4.22 2.34 5.21
CA GLU A 33 3.19 2.23 4.18
C GLU A 33 3.60 1.31 3.03
N GLY A 34 4.87 1.33 2.62
CA GLY A 34 5.37 0.42 1.59
C GLY A 34 5.17 -1.05 1.97
N ARG A 35 5.38 -1.40 3.25
CA ARG A 35 5.13 -2.75 3.77
C ARG A 35 3.65 -3.13 3.75
N GLN A 36 2.77 -2.20 4.12
CA GLN A 36 1.33 -2.45 4.11
C GLN A 36 0.79 -2.55 2.68
N ALA A 37 1.29 -1.73 1.77
CA ALA A 37 0.96 -1.82 0.35
C ALA A 37 1.41 -3.15 -0.25
N ALA A 38 2.62 -3.62 0.07
CA ALA A 38 3.10 -4.94 -0.37
C ALA A 38 2.19 -6.08 0.12
N ARG A 39 1.72 -6.01 1.37
CA ARG A 39 0.74 -6.96 1.93
C ARG A 39 -0.59 -6.91 1.18
N ALA A 40 -1.11 -5.71 0.88
CA ALA A 40 -2.37 -5.55 0.15
C ALA A 40 -2.27 -6.08 -1.29
N ILE A 41 -1.14 -5.81 -1.97
CA ILE A 41 -0.86 -6.33 -3.32
C ILE A 41 -0.80 -7.86 -3.30
N ASP A 42 -0.08 -8.45 -2.33
CA ASP A 42 0.03 -9.90 -2.20
C ASP A 42 -1.33 -10.56 -1.94
N LEU A 43 -2.17 -9.96 -1.09
CA LEU A 43 -3.55 -10.41 -0.87
C LEU A 43 -4.42 -10.34 -2.13
N ASP A 44 -4.32 -9.25 -2.89
CA ASP A 44 -5.11 -9.05 -4.12
C ASP A 44 -4.70 -10.04 -5.22
N LEU A 45 -3.40 -10.33 -5.34
CA LEU A 45 -2.88 -11.24 -6.36
C LEU A 45 -3.01 -12.73 -5.99
N MET A 46 -2.77 -13.07 -4.72
CA MET A 46 -2.64 -14.46 -4.27
C MET A 46 -3.86 -14.97 -3.48
N GLY A 47 -4.77 -14.08 -3.06
CA GLY A 47 -5.93 -14.40 -2.21
C GLY A 47 -5.59 -14.70 -0.74
N LYS A 48 -4.30 -14.80 -0.39
CA LYS A 48 -3.75 -14.97 0.96
C LYS A 48 -2.35 -14.38 1.02
N THR A 49 -1.91 -13.93 2.19
CA THR A 49 -0.56 -13.39 2.38
C THR A 49 0.12 -14.00 3.60
N ILE A 50 1.42 -14.18 3.50
CA ILE A 50 2.30 -14.55 4.62
C ILE A 50 3.03 -13.32 5.20
N LEU A 51 2.83 -12.15 4.60
CA LEU A 51 3.46 -10.91 5.05
C LEU A 51 2.82 -10.45 6.38
N PRO A 52 3.61 -9.86 7.30
CA PRO A 52 3.12 -9.42 8.60
C PRO A 52 2.06 -8.31 8.47
N SER A 53 1.18 -8.20 9.47
CA SER A 53 0.08 -7.22 9.55
C SER A 53 0.55 -5.87 10.03
#